data_AF-A0A660USM7-F1
#
_entry.id   AF-A0A660USM7-F1
#
_cell.length_a   1.000
_cell.length_b   1.000
_cell.length_c   1.000
_cell.angle_alpha   90.00
_cell.angle_beta   90.00
_cell.angle_gamma   90.00
#
_symmetry.space_group_name_H-M   'P 1'
#
loop_
_entity.id
_entity.type
_entity.pdbx_description
1 polymer ?
#
loop_
_entity_poly.entity_id
_entity_poly.type
_entity_poly.pdbx_seq_one_letter_code
_entity_poly.pdbx_strand_id
1 'polypeptide(L)'
;MNAGKLKIILIVLSVLLFVQTAHAESARDLLRQGNSLYSSEKFNDAIAKYDQALVENPEAPEPKFNKANSYYRLDDLAKAADIFKEVAAGAKDMKLVAKAKYNLGNTFFGQGMKQRDSNLQKALEDLQTGISYWRQTLDIEPENENAAKNIEVARLIIKDIIDQINKQKDEQDKQKQNQQQDQQKQGQQQQQQQDQQQGRDPNQPNQQQQDQQEQQKDQKESEKKEKQTQPPDATAQEILDNEQRQKEKRQIFQRRDWQKVEKDW
;
A
#
# COMPACT_ATOMS: atom_id res chain seq x y z
N MET A 1 14.32 -22.19 80.65
CA MET A 1 14.80 -21.97 79.26
C MET A 1 13.71 -22.41 78.31
N ASN A 2 13.00 -21.52 77.58
CA ASN A 2 12.19 -21.87 76.38
C ASN A 2 11.44 -20.66 75.76
N ALA A 3 11.26 -19.55 76.51
CA ALA A 3 10.55 -18.37 75.99
C ALA A 3 11.24 -17.70 74.79
N GLY A 4 12.59 -17.69 74.76
CA GLY A 4 13.36 -17.15 73.62
C GLY A 4 13.23 -18.01 72.36
N LYS A 5 13.18 -19.34 72.51
CA LYS A 5 12.96 -20.26 71.38
C LYS A 5 11.53 -20.12 70.81
N LEU A 6 10.53 -19.93 71.67
CA LEU A 6 9.15 -19.71 71.26
C LEU A 6 8.98 -18.39 70.48
N LYS A 7 9.66 -17.32 70.91
CA LYS A 7 9.66 -16.03 70.18
C LYS A 7 10.32 -16.13 68.80
N ILE A 8 11.44 -16.85 68.69
CA ILE A 8 12.11 -17.08 67.39
C ILE A 8 11.23 -17.92 66.47
N ILE A 9 10.57 -18.97 66.99
CA ILE A 9 9.62 -19.78 66.22
C ILE A 9 8.44 -18.93 65.73
N LEU A 10 7.88 -18.05 66.58
CA LEU A 10 6.79 -17.14 66.19
C LEU A 10 7.22 -16.13 65.12
N ILE A 11 8.45 -15.60 65.20
CA ILE A 11 8.99 -14.67 64.18
C ILE A 11 9.19 -15.40 62.85
N VAL A 12 9.75 -16.62 62.86
CA VAL A 12 9.92 -17.43 61.64
C VAL A 12 8.56 -17.81 61.02
N LEU A 13 7.56 -18.14 61.85
CA LEU A 13 6.19 -18.42 61.35
C LEU A 13 5.53 -17.18 60.72
N SER A 14 5.79 -15.98 61.25
CA SER A 14 5.23 -14.73 60.72
C SER A 14 5.84 -14.30 59.38
N VAL A 15 7.10 -14.66 59.13
CA VAL A 15 7.78 -14.40 57.84
C VAL A 15 7.30 -15.36 56.73
N LEU A 16 6.90 -16.59 57.10
CA LEU A 16 6.32 -17.57 56.16
C LEU A 16 4.89 -17.23 55.70
N LEU A 17 4.18 -16.33 56.39
CA LEU A 17 2.82 -15.89 56.03
C LEU A 17 2.78 -14.79 54.94
N PHE A 18 3.93 -14.31 54.47
CA PHE A 18 4.05 -13.30 53.41
C PHE A 18 4.60 -13.86 52.09
N VAL A 19 4.51 -15.16 51.86
CA VAL A 19 4.70 -15.71 50.51
C VAL A 19 3.44 -15.38 49.71
N GLN A 20 3.37 -14.15 49.19
CA GLN A 20 2.40 -13.82 48.15
C GLN A 20 2.73 -14.72 46.96
N THR A 21 1.84 -15.67 46.67
CA THR A 21 1.89 -16.45 45.44
C THR A 21 1.67 -15.49 44.29
N ALA A 22 2.76 -15.05 43.66
CA ALA A 22 2.69 -14.39 42.37
C ALA A 22 2.14 -15.43 41.38
N HIS A 23 0.83 -15.39 41.15
CA HIS A 23 0.22 -16.17 40.08
C HIS A 23 0.69 -15.56 38.77
N ALA A 24 1.60 -16.26 38.08
CA ALA A 24 1.93 -15.93 36.71
C ALA A 24 0.65 -16.05 35.88
N GLU A 25 0.19 -14.95 35.29
CA GLU A 25 -0.95 -14.97 34.39
C GLU A 25 -0.60 -15.83 33.18
N SER A 26 -1.49 -16.75 32.79
CA SER A 26 -1.24 -17.57 31.61
C SER A 26 -1.30 -16.71 30.34
N ALA A 27 -0.56 -17.10 29.30
CA ALA A 27 -0.65 -16.45 27.98
C ALA A 27 -2.10 -16.35 27.46
N ARG A 28 -2.96 -17.32 27.81
CA ARG A 28 -4.38 -17.34 27.45
C ARG A 28 -5.20 -16.29 28.20
N ASP A 29 -4.92 -16.07 29.47
CA ASP A 29 -5.62 -15.06 30.28
C ASP A 29 -5.19 -13.65 29.85
N LEU A 30 -3.90 -13.45 29.59
CA LEU A 30 -3.36 -12.21 29.02
C LEU A 30 -4.00 -11.89 27.66
N LEU A 31 -4.12 -12.89 26.78
CA LEU A 31 -4.83 -12.75 25.49
C LEU A 31 -6.30 -12.34 25.69
N ARG A 32 -7.03 -12.96 26.63
CA ARG A 32 -8.43 -12.59 26.93
C ARG A 32 -8.55 -11.16 27.44
N GLN A 33 -7.65 -10.74 28.34
CA GLN A 33 -7.60 -9.36 28.82
C GLN A 33 -7.32 -8.38 27.68
N GLY A 34 -6.35 -8.68 26.83
CA GLY A 34 -6.05 -7.88 25.63
C GLY A 34 -7.26 -7.76 24.71
N ASN A 35 -7.98 -8.86 24.47
CA ASN A 35 -9.20 -8.85 23.65
C ASN A 35 -10.31 -7.99 24.27
N SER A 36 -10.48 -8.03 25.60
CA SER A 36 -11.45 -7.18 26.29
C SER A 36 -11.09 -5.69 26.17
N LEU A 37 -9.80 -5.35 26.28
CA LEU A 37 -9.30 -3.99 26.10
C LEU A 37 -9.48 -3.52 24.64
N TYR A 38 -9.20 -4.39 23.67
CA TYR A 38 -9.43 -4.11 22.25
C TYR A 38 -10.91 -3.84 21.96
N SER A 39 -11.82 -4.65 22.49
CA SER A 39 -13.27 -4.44 22.37
C SER A 39 -13.75 -3.15 23.04
N SER A 40 -13.00 -2.67 24.05
CA SER A 40 -13.24 -1.39 24.72
C SER A 40 -12.51 -0.22 24.05
N GLU A 41 -11.94 -0.43 22.85
CA GLU A 41 -11.16 0.53 22.06
C GLU A 41 -9.89 1.07 22.74
N LYS A 42 -9.42 0.40 23.80
CA LYS A 42 -8.18 0.72 24.51
C LYS A 42 -7.00 0.02 23.83
N PHE A 43 -6.67 0.44 22.61
CA PHE A 43 -5.72 -0.29 21.76
C PHE A 43 -4.30 -0.33 22.32
N ASN A 44 -3.80 0.74 22.95
CA ASN A 44 -2.47 0.74 23.57
C ASN A 44 -2.40 -0.25 24.75
N ASP A 45 -3.44 -0.29 25.59
CA ASP A 45 -3.51 -1.23 26.72
C ASP A 45 -3.65 -2.68 26.20
N ALA A 46 -4.42 -2.88 25.13
CA ALA A 46 -4.55 -4.18 24.48
C ALA A 46 -3.19 -4.67 23.95
N ILE A 47 -2.43 -3.80 23.29
CA ILE A 47 -1.06 -4.10 22.82
C ILE A 47 -0.17 -4.53 24.00
N ALA A 48 -0.20 -3.81 25.13
CA ALA A 48 0.58 -4.18 26.30
C ALA A 48 0.23 -5.59 26.82
N LYS A 49 -1.06 -5.96 26.82
CA LYS A 49 -1.49 -7.31 27.19
C LYS A 49 -1.10 -8.38 26.18
N TYR A 50 -1.15 -8.07 24.88
CA TYR A 50 -0.65 -8.98 23.85
C TYR A 50 0.86 -9.17 23.93
N ASP A 51 1.62 -8.12 24.25
CA ASP A 51 3.06 -8.21 24.46
C ASP A 51 3.40 -9.10 25.66
N GLN A 52 2.69 -8.95 26.77
CA GLN A 52 2.81 -9.87 27.90
C GLN A 52 2.50 -11.32 27.50
N ALA A 53 1.43 -11.56 26.73
CA ALA A 53 1.10 -12.90 26.25
C ALA A 53 2.21 -13.50 25.36
N LEU A 54 2.90 -12.65 24.58
CA LEU A 54 4.00 -13.05 23.70
C LEU A 54 5.32 -13.26 24.45
N VAL A 55 5.50 -12.69 25.64
CA VAL A 55 6.62 -13.06 26.53
C VAL A 55 6.45 -14.50 27.01
N GLU A 56 5.23 -14.87 27.40
CA GLU A 56 4.92 -16.23 27.88
C GLU A 56 4.90 -17.28 26.75
N ASN A 57 4.46 -16.90 25.55
CA ASN A 57 4.48 -17.77 24.37
C ASN A 57 4.82 -16.98 23.09
N PRO A 58 6.12 -16.84 22.75
CA PRO A 58 6.59 -16.04 21.62
C PRO A 58 6.08 -16.50 20.24
N GLU A 59 5.72 -17.78 20.11
CA GLU A 59 5.29 -18.39 18.85
C GLU A 59 3.76 -18.40 18.69
N ALA A 60 3.00 -17.86 19.65
CA ALA A 60 1.55 -17.79 19.55
C ALA A 60 1.12 -16.79 18.47
N PRO A 61 0.45 -17.23 17.38
CA PRO A 61 0.12 -16.34 16.28
C PRO A 61 -1.09 -15.45 16.57
N GLU A 62 -1.99 -15.87 17.47
CA GLU A 62 -3.22 -15.13 17.80
C GLU A 62 -2.96 -13.81 18.55
N PRO A 63 -2.13 -13.75 19.62
CA PRO A 63 -1.76 -12.47 20.21
C PRO A 63 -1.01 -11.55 19.23
N LYS A 64 -0.13 -12.08 18.36
CA LYS A 64 0.52 -11.27 17.30
C LYS A 64 -0.51 -10.67 16.35
N PHE A 65 -1.46 -11.47 15.88
CA PHE A 65 -2.53 -11.01 15.00
C PHE A 65 -3.39 -9.91 15.66
N ASN A 66 -3.77 -10.08 16.93
CA ASN A 66 -4.58 -9.08 17.63
C ASN A 66 -3.80 -7.80 17.97
N LYS A 67 -2.49 -7.92 18.22
CA LYS A 67 -1.58 -6.78 18.31
C LYS A 67 -1.54 -5.99 17.00
N ALA A 68 -1.42 -6.67 15.85
CA ALA A 68 -1.49 -6.02 14.54
C ALA A 68 -2.83 -5.31 14.28
N ASN A 69 -3.95 -5.94 14.65
CA ASN A 69 -5.27 -5.29 14.60
C ASN A 69 -5.31 -4.00 15.44
N SER A 70 -4.68 -4.01 16.62
CA SER A 70 -4.62 -2.84 17.49
C SER A 70 -3.81 -1.71 16.86
N TYR A 71 -2.65 -2.01 16.25
CA TYR A 71 -1.89 -1.01 15.50
C TYR A 71 -2.66 -0.47 14.29
N TYR A 72 -3.39 -1.32 13.58
CA TYR A 72 -4.27 -0.89 12.49
C TYR A 72 -5.34 0.10 12.97
N ARG A 73 -5.97 -0.18 14.13
CA ARG A 73 -6.96 0.71 14.74
C ARG A 73 -6.36 2.03 15.25
N LEU A 74 -5.08 2.03 15.60
CA LEU A 74 -4.31 3.23 15.94
C LEU A 74 -3.76 3.96 14.71
N ASP A 75 -4.09 3.50 13.50
CA ASP A 75 -3.65 4.08 12.23
C ASP A 75 -2.11 4.05 12.01
N ASP A 76 -1.41 3.23 12.81
CA ASP A 76 0.00 2.85 12.63
C ASP A 76 0.08 1.69 11.62
N LEU A 77 -0.24 2.02 10.37
CA LEU A 77 -0.37 1.05 9.28
C LEU A 77 0.96 0.35 8.95
N ALA A 78 2.10 1.00 9.21
CA ALA A 78 3.42 0.40 8.98
C ALA A 78 3.65 -0.77 9.95
N LYS A 79 3.50 -0.56 11.26
CA LYS A 79 3.63 -1.65 12.24
C LYS A 79 2.57 -2.73 12.06
N ALA A 80 1.34 -2.35 11.73
CA ALA A 80 0.28 -3.31 11.44
C ALA A 80 0.69 -4.24 10.28
N ALA A 81 1.18 -3.66 9.18
CA ALA A 81 1.61 -4.43 8.01
C ALA A 81 2.75 -5.41 8.34
N ASP A 82 3.75 -4.97 9.09
CA ASP A 82 4.90 -5.83 9.43
C ASP A 82 4.46 -7.02 10.29
N ILE A 83 3.66 -6.80 11.32
CA ILE A 83 3.20 -7.88 12.20
C ILE A 83 2.21 -8.80 11.45
N PHE A 84 1.32 -8.28 10.60
CA PHE A 84 0.45 -9.15 9.80
C PHE A 84 1.25 -10.02 8.82
N LYS A 85 2.35 -9.51 8.22
CA LYS A 85 3.24 -10.33 7.37
C LYS A 85 3.87 -11.47 8.16
N GLU A 86 4.34 -11.19 9.38
CA GLU A 86 4.87 -12.24 10.27
C GLU A 86 3.82 -13.31 10.56
N VAL A 87 2.58 -12.91 10.89
CA VAL A 87 1.48 -13.86 11.12
C VAL A 87 1.17 -14.67 9.87
N ALA A 88 1.06 -14.02 8.71
CA ALA A 88 0.76 -14.70 7.45
C ALA A 88 1.86 -15.69 7.01
N ALA A 89 3.12 -15.44 7.39
CA ALA A 89 4.26 -16.30 7.08
C ALA A 89 4.44 -17.45 8.09
N GLY A 90 4.15 -17.22 9.38
CA GLY A 90 4.46 -18.16 10.46
C GLY A 90 3.27 -19.00 10.96
N ALA A 91 2.02 -18.58 10.74
CA ALA A 91 0.86 -19.30 11.25
C ALA A 91 0.61 -20.61 10.49
N LYS A 92 0.32 -21.68 11.25
CA LYS A 92 -0.09 -22.99 10.68
C LYS A 92 -1.57 -23.06 10.33
N ASP A 93 -2.40 -22.26 11.00
CA ASP A 93 -3.83 -22.19 10.73
C ASP A 93 -4.10 -21.33 9.50
N MET A 94 -4.51 -21.96 8.40
CA MET A 94 -4.80 -21.29 7.15
C MET A 94 -5.93 -20.26 7.25
N LYS A 95 -6.88 -20.42 8.19
CA LYS A 95 -7.92 -19.40 8.43
C LYS A 95 -7.31 -18.13 9.03
N LEU A 96 -6.33 -18.28 9.93
CA LEU A 96 -5.61 -17.14 10.48
C LEU A 96 -4.71 -16.49 9.42
N VAL A 97 -4.07 -17.28 8.57
CA VAL A 97 -3.31 -16.77 7.41
C VAL A 97 -4.21 -15.96 6.48
N ALA A 98 -5.42 -16.46 6.16
CA ALA A 98 -6.39 -15.73 5.34
C ALA A 98 -6.81 -14.40 6.00
N LYS A 99 -7.11 -14.40 7.30
CA LYS A 99 -7.42 -13.16 8.04
C LYS A 99 -6.27 -12.16 8.05
N ALA A 100 -5.03 -12.62 8.25
CA ALA A 100 -3.85 -11.76 8.23
C ALA A 100 -3.62 -11.16 6.83
N LYS A 101 -3.76 -11.96 5.77
CA LYS A 101 -3.70 -11.48 4.38
C LYS A 101 -4.82 -10.50 4.06
N TYR A 102 -6.04 -10.76 4.49
CA TYR A 102 -7.16 -9.84 4.32
C TYR A 102 -6.86 -8.48 4.97
N ASN A 103 -6.34 -8.49 6.20
CA ASN A 103 -5.96 -7.28 6.91
C ASN A 103 -4.72 -6.59 6.32
N LEU A 104 -3.78 -7.31 5.72
CA LEU A 104 -2.71 -6.71 4.90
C LEU A 104 -3.30 -5.95 3.71
N GLY A 105 -4.28 -6.55 3.03
CA GLY A 105 -5.02 -5.87 1.96
C GLY A 105 -5.60 -4.53 2.42
N ASN A 106 -6.29 -4.53 3.57
CA ASN A 106 -6.87 -3.32 4.16
C ASN A 106 -5.81 -2.30 4.63
N THR A 107 -4.68 -2.80 5.13
CA THR A 107 -3.57 -1.96 5.62
C THR A 107 -2.91 -1.22 4.48
N PHE A 108 -2.55 -1.92 3.40
CA PHE A 108 -1.98 -1.32 2.20
C PHE A 108 -2.96 -0.43 1.46
N PHE A 109 -4.25 -0.79 1.45
CA PHE A 109 -5.29 0.11 0.95
C PHE A 109 -5.34 1.42 1.74
N GLY A 110 -5.33 1.35 3.07
CA GLY A 110 -5.26 2.54 3.93
C GLY A 110 -4.02 3.39 3.68
N GLN A 111 -2.85 2.76 3.49
CA GLN A 111 -1.61 3.45 3.13
C GLN A 111 -1.74 4.16 1.78
N GLY A 112 -2.25 3.47 0.77
CA GLY A 112 -2.46 4.06 -0.56
C GLY A 112 -3.43 5.23 -0.53
N MET A 113 -4.51 5.14 0.24
CA MET A 113 -5.46 6.24 0.40
C MET A 113 -4.83 7.47 1.06
N LYS A 114 -3.94 7.30 2.05
CA LYS A 114 -3.20 8.41 2.67
C LYS A 114 -2.22 9.09 1.72
N GLN A 115 -1.70 8.37 0.74
CA GLN A 115 -0.75 8.89 -0.25
C GLN A 115 -1.43 9.56 -1.44
N ARG A 116 -2.75 9.40 -1.60
CA ARG A 116 -3.48 9.82 -2.80
C ARG A 116 -3.29 11.31 -3.12
N ASP A 117 -3.24 12.16 -2.11
CA ASP A 117 -3.12 13.60 -2.32
C ASP A 117 -1.66 14.10 -2.42
N SER A 118 -0.69 13.29 -1.95
CA SER A 118 0.73 13.69 -1.86
C SER A 118 1.63 12.99 -2.87
N ASN A 119 1.33 11.73 -3.20
CA ASN A 119 2.15 10.89 -4.07
C ASN A 119 1.27 9.82 -4.75
N LEU A 120 0.72 10.18 -5.91
CA LEU A 120 -0.18 9.32 -6.69
C LEU A 120 0.47 8.00 -7.12
N GLN A 121 1.77 8.01 -7.44
CA GLN A 121 2.50 6.79 -7.79
C GLN A 121 2.61 5.85 -6.60
N LYS A 122 2.94 6.37 -5.42
CA LYS A 122 2.99 5.56 -4.20
C LYS A 122 1.62 5.04 -3.80
N ALA A 123 0.57 5.87 -3.96
CA ALA A 123 -0.80 5.45 -3.76
C ALA A 123 -1.17 4.26 -4.65
N LEU A 124 -0.80 4.32 -5.93
CA LEU A 124 -1.01 3.23 -6.90
C LEU A 124 -0.31 1.94 -6.45
N GLU A 125 0.98 2.00 -6.11
CA GLU A 125 1.75 0.84 -5.65
C GLU A 125 1.14 0.17 -4.40
N ASP A 126 0.75 0.97 -3.41
CA ASP A 126 0.18 0.47 -2.17
C ASP A 126 -1.21 -0.14 -2.42
N LEU A 127 -2.06 0.47 -3.27
CA LEU A 127 -3.36 -0.10 -3.65
C LEU A 127 -3.22 -1.43 -4.39
N GLN A 128 -2.25 -1.54 -5.31
CA GLN A 128 -1.96 -2.79 -6.01
C GLN A 128 -1.47 -3.89 -5.05
N THR A 129 -0.64 -3.51 -4.09
CA THR A 129 -0.20 -4.42 -3.02
C THR A 129 -1.39 -4.89 -2.19
N GLY A 130 -2.32 -3.99 -1.88
CA GLY A 130 -3.57 -4.32 -1.19
C GLY A 130 -4.41 -5.35 -1.96
N ILE A 131 -4.60 -5.13 -3.27
CA ILE A 131 -5.29 -6.08 -4.17
C ILE A 131 -4.61 -7.45 -4.18
N SER A 132 -3.28 -7.50 -4.23
CA SER A 132 -2.52 -8.76 -4.19
C SER A 132 -2.82 -9.57 -2.92
N TYR A 133 -2.89 -8.92 -1.76
CA TYR A 133 -3.20 -9.61 -0.50
C TYR A 133 -4.66 -10.07 -0.39
N TRP A 134 -5.62 -9.30 -0.90
CA TRP A 134 -7.01 -9.78 -0.99
C TRP A 134 -7.16 -10.95 -1.96
N ARG A 135 -6.40 -10.99 -3.05
CA ARG A 135 -6.37 -12.17 -3.94
C ARG A 135 -5.84 -13.40 -3.22
N GLN A 136 -4.74 -13.26 -2.49
CA GLN A 136 -4.21 -14.37 -1.69
C GLN A 136 -5.17 -14.79 -0.55
N THR A 137 -6.07 -13.90 -0.12
CA THR A 137 -7.17 -14.27 0.77
C THR A 137 -8.18 -15.15 0.03
N LEU A 138 -8.59 -14.76 -1.19
CA LEU A 138 -9.49 -15.53 -2.04
C LEU A 138 -8.92 -16.88 -2.49
N ASP A 139 -7.59 -17.02 -2.55
CA ASP A 139 -6.94 -18.31 -2.81
C ASP A 139 -7.16 -19.32 -1.66
N ILE A 140 -7.39 -18.83 -0.43
CA ILE A 140 -7.63 -19.66 0.76
C ILE A 140 -9.13 -19.74 1.09
N GLU A 141 -9.84 -18.63 0.96
CA GLU A 141 -11.28 -18.48 1.21
C GLU A 141 -11.98 -17.92 -0.04
N PRO A 142 -12.30 -18.76 -1.04
CA PRO A 142 -12.85 -18.32 -2.33
C PRO A 142 -14.20 -17.59 -2.22
N GLU A 143 -14.93 -17.80 -1.13
CA GLU A 143 -16.23 -17.20 -0.84
C GLU A 143 -16.13 -15.90 -0.01
N ASN A 144 -14.92 -15.38 0.24
CA ASN A 144 -14.73 -14.14 1.00
C ASN A 144 -15.21 -12.92 0.20
N GLU A 145 -16.51 -12.60 0.31
CA GLU A 145 -17.14 -11.50 -0.41
C GLU A 145 -16.51 -10.15 -0.12
N ASN A 146 -16.02 -9.94 1.11
CA ASN A 146 -15.40 -8.68 1.50
C ASN A 146 -14.09 -8.45 0.75
N ALA A 147 -13.24 -9.48 0.64
CA ALA A 147 -12.02 -9.40 -0.17
C ALA A 147 -12.34 -9.10 -1.64
N ALA A 148 -13.36 -9.76 -2.20
CA ALA A 148 -13.79 -9.51 -3.57
C ALA A 148 -14.31 -8.07 -3.77
N LYS A 149 -15.16 -7.57 -2.88
CA LYS A 149 -15.69 -6.19 -2.94
C LYS A 149 -14.57 -5.16 -2.79
N ASN A 150 -13.62 -5.39 -1.89
CA ASN A 150 -12.49 -4.48 -1.68
C ASN A 150 -11.59 -4.38 -2.91
N ILE A 151 -11.35 -5.50 -3.62
CA ILE A 151 -10.63 -5.48 -4.90
C ILE A 151 -11.35 -4.58 -5.90
N GLU A 152 -12.66 -4.68 -6.04
CA GLU A 152 -13.41 -3.83 -6.98
C GLU A 152 -13.34 -2.35 -6.60
N VAL A 153 -13.46 -2.02 -5.31
CA VAL A 153 -13.30 -0.64 -4.82
C VAL A 153 -11.90 -0.10 -5.14
N ALA A 154 -10.85 -0.87 -4.85
CA ALA A 154 -9.48 -0.46 -5.14
C ALA A 154 -9.23 -0.28 -6.64
N ARG A 155 -9.83 -1.11 -7.50
CA ARG A 155 -9.73 -0.94 -8.96
C ARG A 155 -10.33 0.37 -9.45
N LEU A 156 -11.48 0.78 -8.91
CA LEU A 156 -12.10 2.07 -9.26
C LEU A 156 -11.23 3.24 -8.84
N ILE A 157 -10.62 3.15 -7.66
CA ILE A 157 -9.70 4.19 -7.16
C ILE A 157 -8.42 4.23 -7.99
N ILE A 158 -7.85 3.08 -8.34
CA ILE A 158 -6.69 2.99 -9.23
C ILE A 158 -7.00 3.66 -10.57
N LYS A 159 -8.17 3.38 -11.16
CA LYS A 159 -8.59 4.04 -12.41
C LYS A 159 -8.62 5.56 -12.25
N ASP A 160 -9.22 6.07 -11.19
CA ASP A 160 -9.27 7.51 -10.92
C ASP A 160 -7.87 8.13 -10.75
N ILE A 161 -6.97 7.46 -10.03
CA ILE A 161 -5.57 7.90 -9.86
C ILE A 161 -4.86 7.96 -11.21
N ILE A 162 -5.06 6.97 -12.08
CA ILE A 162 -4.47 6.94 -13.42
C ILE A 162 -4.99 8.11 -14.26
N ASP A 163 -6.30 8.34 -14.25
CA ASP A 163 -6.93 9.47 -14.96
C ASP A 163 -6.33 10.82 -14.48
N GLN A 164 -6.05 10.96 -13.17
CA GLN A 164 -5.40 12.14 -12.60
C GLN A 164 -3.93 12.28 -13.04
N ILE A 165 -3.15 11.20 -12.99
CA ILE A 165 -1.74 11.20 -13.43
C ILE A 165 -1.66 11.62 -14.91
N ASN A 166 -2.51 11.06 -15.75
CA ASN A 166 -2.53 11.36 -17.18
C ASN A 166 -2.90 12.82 -17.44
N LYS A 167 -3.89 13.35 -16.71
CA LYS A 167 -4.25 14.77 -16.79
C LYS A 167 -3.11 15.71 -16.36
N GLN A 168 -2.43 15.41 -15.25
CA GLN A 168 -1.27 16.20 -14.80
C GLN A 168 -0.15 16.20 -15.83
N LYS A 169 0.08 15.06 -16.47
CA LYS A 169 1.07 14.93 -17.53
C LYS A 169 0.72 15.75 -18.76
N ASP A 170 -0.52 15.68 -19.23
CA ASP A 170 -0.99 16.45 -20.39
C ASP A 170 -0.87 17.97 -20.16
N GLU A 171 -1.18 18.43 -18.95
CA GLU A 171 -1.02 19.84 -18.56
C GLU A 171 0.46 20.25 -18.55
N GLN A 172 1.34 19.39 -18.03
CA GLN A 172 2.78 19.63 -18.02
C GLN A 172 3.37 19.68 -19.44
N ASP A 173 2.92 18.80 -20.34
CA ASP A 173 3.37 18.78 -21.73
C ASP A 173 2.87 20.01 -22.50
N LYS A 174 1.64 20.48 -22.27
CA LYS A 174 1.13 21.74 -22.82
C LYS A 174 1.94 22.95 -22.33
N GLN A 175 2.30 23.00 -21.05
CA GLN A 175 3.13 24.08 -20.51
C GLN A 175 4.52 24.09 -21.14
N LYS A 176 5.16 22.92 -21.30
CA LYS A 176 6.46 22.81 -21.98
C LYS A 176 6.37 23.26 -23.43
N GLN A 177 5.28 22.90 -24.13
CA GLN A 177 5.08 23.31 -25.52
C GLN A 177 4.89 24.84 -25.64
N ASN A 178 4.13 25.46 -24.72
CA ASN A 178 3.97 26.91 -24.70
C ASN A 178 5.30 27.63 -24.42
N GLN A 179 6.11 27.15 -23.46
CA GLN A 179 7.43 27.73 -23.17
C GLN A 179 8.38 27.63 -24.36
N GLN A 180 8.39 26.50 -25.07
CA GLN A 180 9.18 26.37 -26.31
C GLN A 180 8.70 27.34 -27.39
N GLN A 181 7.38 27.53 -27.53
CA GLN A 181 6.82 28.45 -28.51
C GLN A 181 7.16 29.92 -28.19
N ASP A 182 7.14 30.30 -26.91
CA ASP A 182 7.51 31.65 -26.47
C ASP A 182 9.00 31.92 -26.66
N GLN A 183 9.88 30.96 -26.35
CA GLN A 183 11.32 31.06 -26.63
C GLN A 183 11.60 31.24 -28.13
N GLN A 184 10.88 30.53 -29.00
CA GLN A 184 11.03 30.69 -30.44
C GLN A 184 10.58 32.07 -30.93
N LYS A 185 9.47 32.59 -30.42
CA LYS A 185 9.01 33.95 -30.76
C LYS A 185 10.03 35.00 -30.33
N GLN A 186 10.63 34.83 -29.15
CA GLN A 186 11.64 35.73 -28.63
C GLN A 186 12.93 35.69 -29.46
N GLY A 187 13.37 34.51 -29.90
CA GLY A 187 14.50 34.35 -30.82
C GLY A 187 14.27 35.01 -32.19
N GLN A 188 13.07 34.85 -32.77
CA GLN A 188 12.72 35.53 -34.04
C GLN A 188 12.69 37.06 -33.90
N GLN A 189 12.19 37.59 -32.78
CA GLN A 189 12.20 39.03 -32.53
C GLN A 189 13.62 39.59 -32.37
N GLN A 190 14.52 38.87 -31.67
CA GLN A 190 15.92 39.27 -31.56
C GLN A 190 16.62 39.28 -32.92
N GLN A 191 16.36 38.28 -33.75
CA GLN A 191 16.95 38.20 -35.09
C GLN A 191 16.45 39.34 -36.00
N GLN A 192 15.15 39.69 -35.95
CA GLN A 192 14.62 40.85 -36.68
C GLN A 192 15.23 42.18 -36.22
N GLN A 193 15.44 42.36 -34.91
CA GLN A 193 16.11 43.57 -34.40
C GLN A 193 17.57 43.66 -34.86
N GLN A 194 18.27 42.52 -34.93
CA GLN A 194 19.66 42.46 -35.36
C GLN A 194 19.80 42.74 -36.86
N ASP A 195 18.89 42.22 -37.69
CA ASP A 195 18.84 42.50 -39.13
C ASP A 195 18.51 43.99 -39.42
N GLN A 196 17.64 44.61 -38.62
CA GLN A 196 17.37 46.06 -38.72
C GLN A 196 18.57 46.93 -38.33
N GLN A 197 19.41 46.49 -37.39
CA GLN A 197 20.63 47.23 -37.01
C GLN A 197 21.80 47.04 -37.98
N GLN A 198 21.87 45.93 -38.73
CA GLN A 198 22.97 45.65 -39.66
C GLN A 198 22.79 46.24 -41.07
N GLY A 199 21.65 46.84 -41.41
CA GLY A 199 21.48 47.56 -42.67
C GLY A 199 21.71 46.70 -43.93
N ARG A 200 21.26 45.44 -43.93
CA ARG A 200 21.43 44.54 -45.08
C ARG A 200 20.53 44.94 -46.26
N ASP A 201 21.10 44.79 -47.46
CA ASP A 201 20.47 45.02 -48.76
C ASP A 201 19.30 44.03 -48.98
N PRO A 202 18.07 44.51 -49.25
CA PRO A 202 16.89 43.67 -49.49
C PRO A 202 16.99 42.69 -50.68
N ASN A 203 17.97 42.86 -51.58
CA ASN A 203 18.07 42.09 -52.83
C ASN A 203 19.07 40.92 -52.83
N GLN A 204 19.67 40.54 -51.69
CA GLN A 204 20.48 39.32 -51.60
C GLN A 204 19.70 38.13 -51.03
N PRO A 205 19.58 36.99 -51.77
CA PRO A 205 18.96 35.77 -51.24
C PRO A 205 19.85 35.17 -50.15
N ASN A 206 19.37 35.15 -48.91
CA ASN A 206 20.12 34.62 -47.79
C ASN A 206 19.91 33.10 -47.67
N GLN A 207 20.66 32.30 -48.46
CA GLN A 207 20.59 30.83 -48.44
C GLN A 207 20.84 30.22 -47.05
N GLN A 208 21.66 30.85 -46.20
CA GLN A 208 21.92 30.40 -44.83
C GLN A 208 20.70 30.47 -43.90
N GLN A 209 19.69 31.29 -44.20
CA GLN A 209 18.50 31.46 -43.36
C GLN A 209 17.47 30.35 -43.59
N GLN A 210 17.47 29.73 -44.78
CA GLN A 210 16.56 28.66 -45.14
C GLN A 210 17.03 27.32 -44.54
N ASP A 211 18.34 27.06 -44.55
CA ASP A 211 18.95 25.85 -43.97
C ASP A 211 18.77 25.79 -42.43
N GLN A 212 18.84 26.92 -41.72
CA GLN A 212 18.58 26.97 -40.28
C GLN A 212 17.11 26.72 -39.90
N GLN A 213 16.17 27.13 -40.75
CA GLN A 213 14.74 26.85 -40.53
C GLN A 213 14.38 25.39 -40.81
N GLU A 214 15.02 24.74 -41.78
CA GLU A 214 14.84 23.31 -42.04
C GLU A 214 15.45 22.45 -40.93
N GLN A 215 16.66 22.75 -40.44
CA GLN A 215 17.25 22.03 -39.31
C GLN A 215 16.41 22.12 -38.01
N GLN A 216 15.79 23.28 -37.74
CA GLN A 216 14.86 23.41 -36.59
C GLN A 216 13.56 22.61 -36.78
N LYS A 217 13.11 22.39 -38.02
CA LYS A 217 11.93 21.55 -38.31
C LYS A 217 12.25 20.06 -38.12
N ASP A 218 13.42 19.62 -38.56
CA ASP A 218 13.84 18.21 -38.41
C ASP A 218 14.12 17.85 -36.95
N GLN A 219 14.72 18.75 -36.16
CA GLN A 219 14.84 18.55 -34.69
C GLN A 219 13.46 18.50 -34.01
N LYS A 220 12.50 19.33 -34.45
CA LYS A 220 11.12 19.29 -33.94
C LYS A 220 10.42 17.97 -34.22
N GLU A 221 10.64 17.37 -35.39
CA GLU A 221 10.02 16.09 -35.74
C GLU A 221 10.69 14.92 -34.99
N SER A 222 12.00 15.04 -34.74
CA SER A 222 12.80 14.08 -33.96
C SER A 222 12.39 14.07 -32.47
N GLU A 223 12.28 15.23 -31.82
CA GLU A 223 11.84 15.33 -30.41
C GLU A 223 10.37 14.92 -30.21
N LYS A 224 9.50 15.15 -31.21
CA LYS A 224 8.11 14.65 -31.19
C LYS A 224 8.06 13.13 -31.29
N LYS A 225 8.91 12.52 -32.13
CA LYS A 225 9.00 11.07 -32.27
C LYS A 225 9.64 10.40 -31.05
N GLU A 226 10.61 11.05 -30.40
CA GLU A 226 11.28 10.52 -29.21
C GLU A 226 10.44 10.63 -27.91
N LYS A 227 9.52 11.62 -27.83
CA LYS A 227 8.51 11.68 -26.75
C LYS A 227 7.35 10.71 -26.93
N GLN A 228 7.10 10.23 -28.16
CA GLN A 228 6.14 9.14 -28.41
C GLN A 228 6.70 7.75 -28.05
N THR A 229 8.02 7.61 -27.86
CA THR A 229 8.67 6.32 -27.56
C THR A 229 9.04 6.11 -26.08
N GLN A 230 8.91 7.09 -25.20
CA GLN A 230 8.94 6.83 -23.76
C GLN A 230 7.58 6.32 -23.31
N PRO A 231 7.42 5.06 -22.86
CA PRO A 231 6.11 4.51 -22.56
C PRO A 231 5.62 5.08 -21.23
N PRO A 232 4.53 5.86 -21.19
CA PRO A 232 3.99 6.39 -19.96
C PRO A 232 2.51 6.06 -19.93
N ASP A 233 2.18 4.78 -20.06
CA ASP A 233 0.77 4.35 -20.07
C ASP A 233 0.59 2.83 -20.09
N ALA A 234 1.57 2.08 -20.62
CA ALA A 234 1.44 0.63 -20.77
C ALA A 234 1.17 -0.06 -19.43
N THR A 235 1.84 0.34 -18.34
CA THR A 235 1.74 -0.37 -17.06
C THR A 235 0.36 -0.21 -16.40
N ALA A 236 -0.24 0.98 -16.42
CA ALA A 236 -1.42 1.27 -15.60
C ALA A 236 -2.73 0.72 -16.19
N GLN A 237 -2.92 0.85 -17.50
CA GLN A 237 -4.02 0.19 -18.20
C GLN A 237 -3.84 -1.34 -18.19
N GLU A 238 -2.61 -1.83 -18.36
CA GLU A 238 -2.29 -3.26 -18.23
C GLU A 238 -2.63 -3.80 -16.83
N ILE A 239 -2.42 -3.01 -15.77
CA ILE A 239 -2.82 -3.36 -14.40
C ILE A 239 -4.35 -3.53 -14.34
N LEU A 240 -5.13 -2.55 -14.79
CA LEU A 240 -6.60 -2.62 -14.77
C LEU A 240 -7.15 -3.80 -15.60
N ASP A 241 -6.55 -4.05 -16.76
CA ASP A 241 -6.93 -5.15 -17.67
C ASP A 241 -6.53 -6.51 -17.10
N ASN A 242 -5.35 -6.62 -16.50
CA ASN A 242 -4.93 -7.82 -15.77
C ASN A 242 -5.88 -8.10 -14.61
N GLU A 243 -6.28 -7.07 -13.86
CA GLU A 243 -7.26 -7.22 -12.78
C GLU A 243 -8.62 -7.72 -13.30
N GLN A 244 -9.09 -7.19 -14.43
CA GLN A 244 -10.33 -7.63 -15.06
C GLN A 244 -10.27 -9.10 -15.48
N ARG A 245 -9.20 -9.50 -16.17
CA ARG A 245 -8.98 -10.89 -16.59
C ARG A 245 -8.95 -11.84 -15.40
N GLN A 246 -8.32 -11.43 -14.31
CA GLN A 246 -8.25 -12.26 -13.10
C GLN A 246 -9.61 -12.38 -12.42
N LYS A 247 -10.45 -11.32 -12.45
CA LYS A 247 -11.84 -11.38 -11.98
C LYS A 247 -12.65 -12.38 -12.80
N GLU A 248 -12.57 -12.31 -14.13
CA GLU A 248 -13.27 -13.23 -15.03
C GLU A 248 -12.85 -14.68 -14.78
N LYS A 249 -11.53 -14.93 -14.64
CA LYS A 249 -11.01 -16.26 -14.24
C LYS A 249 -11.64 -16.74 -12.95
N ARG A 250 -11.65 -15.92 -11.88
CA ARG A 250 -12.27 -16.29 -10.59
C ARG A 250 -13.75 -16.63 -10.73
N GLN A 251 -14.51 -15.84 -11.49
CA GLN A 251 -15.93 -16.12 -11.74
C GLN A 251 -16.14 -17.44 -12.50
N ILE A 252 -15.29 -17.75 -13.48
CA ILE A 252 -15.33 -19.02 -14.20
C ILE A 252 -15.04 -20.19 -13.25
N PHE A 253 -14.00 -20.10 -12.41
CA PHE A 253 -13.67 -21.14 -11.44
C PHE A 253 -14.80 -21.39 -10.44
N GLN A 254 -15.37 -20.34 -9.86
CA GLN A 254 -16.52 -20.46 -8.96
C GLN A 254 -17.70 -21.15 -9.66
N ARG A 255 -18.05 -20.77 -10.89
CA ARG A 255 -19.13 -21.41 -11.67
C ARG A 255 -18.83 -22.88 -12.01
N ARG A 256 -17.57 -23.24 -12.21
CA ARG A 256 -17.17 -24.63 -12.51
C ARG A 256 -17.25 -25.54 -11.28
N ASP A 257 -16.98 -25.02 -10.08
CA ASP A 257 -17.19 -25.78 -8.84
C ASP A 257 -18.69 -26.03 -8.58
N TRP A 258 -19.58 -25.10 -8.96
CA TRP A 258 -21.04 -25.35 -8.99
C TRP A 258 -21.47 -26.38 -10.05
N GLN A 259 -20.65 -26.65 -11.06
CA GLN A 259 -20.93 -27.65 -12.11
C GLN A 259 -20.32 -29.03 -11.82
N LYS A 260 -19.69 -29.26 -10.66
CA LYS A 260 -19.21 -30.60 -10.28
C LYS A 260 -20.33 -31.50 -9.75
N VAL A 261 -21.00 -32.10 -10.74
CA VAL A 261 -21.52 -33.48 -10.83
C VAL A 261 -22.73 -33.85 -9.94
N GLU A 262 -23.94 -33.59 -10.45
CA GLU A 262 -24.99 -34.61 -10.36
C GLU A 262 -24.44 -35.84 -11.08
N LYS A 263 -24.09 -36.89 -10.32
CA LYS A 263 -23.70 -38.16 -10.90
C LYS A 263 -24.98 -38.83 -11.39
N ASP A 264 -25.10 -38.95 -12.70
CA ASP A 264 -25.90 -40.01 -13.34
C ASP A 264 -25.27 -41.38 -13.02
N TRP A 265 -25.54 -41.87 -11.81
CA TRP A 265 -25.69 -43.27 -11.40
C TRP A 265 -26.15 -43.37 -9.94
#